data_AF-A0A2V7BWA7-F1
#
_entry.id   AF-A0A2V7BWA7-F1
#
_cell.length_a   1.000
_cell.length_b   1.000
_cell.length_c   1.000
_cell.angle_alpha   90.00
_cell.angle_beta   90.00
_cell.angle_gamma   90.00
#
_symmetry.space_group_name_H-M   'P 1'
#
loop_
_entity.id
_entity.type
_entity.pdbx_description
1 polymer ?
#
loop_
_entity_poly.entity_id
_entity_poly.type
_entity_poly.pdbx_seq_one_letter_code
_entity_poly.pdbx_strand_id
1 'polypeptide(L)' 'MAHQGYDLQLTRYDARGWRATFYTTGMEHSMTSATASAWEPTPWPAVQGAVRAALRDSR' A
#
# COMPACT_ATOMS: atom_id res chain seq x y z
N MET A 1 -14.93 -6.86 -17.69
CA MET A 1 -14.01 -5.90 -17.04
C MET A 1 -13.47 -6.58 -15.79
N ALA A 2 -12.15 -6.72 -15.66
CA ALA A 2 -11.54 -7.30 -14.46
C ALA A 2 -11.30 -6.17 -13.45
N HIS A 3 -11.74 -6.34 -12.20
CA HIS A 3 -11.39 -5.47 -11.10
C HIS A 3 -10.28 -6.15 -10.29
N GLN A 4 -9.18 -5.45 -10.05
CA GLN A 4 -8.14 -5.93 -9.15
C GLN A 4 -8.43 -5.37 -7.76
N GLY A 5 -8.64 -6.26 -6.80
CA GLY A 5 -8.76 -5.88 -5.40
C GLY A 5 -7.38 -5.62 -4.80
N TYR A 6 -7.30 -4.66 -3.90
CA TYR A 6 -6.12 -4.43 -3.08
C TYR A 6 -6.50 -4.26 -1.62
N ASP A 7 -5.72 -4.86 -0.73
CA ASP A 7 -5.80 -4.67 0.70
C ASP A 7 -4.78 -3.60 1.14
N LEU A 8 -5.18 -2.77 2.11
CA LEU A 8 -4.36 -1.67 2.63
C LEU A 8 -4.04 -1.89 4.10
N GLN A 9 -2.74 -1.95 4.41
CA GLN A 9 -2.24 -1.81 5.77
C GLN A 9 -1.71 -0.39 5.98
N LEU A 10 -2.30 0.34 6.93
CA LEU A 10 -1.83 1.63 7.37
C LEU A 10 -1.30 1.52 8.80
N THR A 11 -0.02 1.83 9.00
CA THR A 11 0.65 1.73 10.29
C THR A 11 1.21 3.09 10.70
N ARG A 12 0.88 3.54 11.91
CA ARG A 12 1.46 4.74 12.52
C ARG A 12 2.74 4.36 13.23
N TYR A 13 3.81 5.10 12.95
CA TYR A 13 5.08 5.02 13.65
C TYR A 13 5.36 6.39 14.27
N ASP A 14 5.01 6.59 15.54
CA ASP A 14 5.04 7.85 16.29
C ASP A 14 5.83 9.01 15.63
N ALA A 15 7.13 9.11 15.91
CA ALA A 15 7.99 10.18 15.41
C ALA A 15 8.40 10.03 13.93
N ARG A 16 8.13 8.87 13.32
CA ARG A 16 8.52 8.52 11.94
C ARG A 16 7.38 8.71 10.94
N GLY A 17 6.18 9.07 11.40
CA GLY A 17 5.01 9.31 10.57
C GLY A 17 4.20 8.04 10.28
N TRP A 18 3.70 7.93 9.06
CA TRP A 18 2.79 6.88 8.63
C TRP A 18 3.39 6.08 7.49
N ARG A 19 3.23 4.77 7.57
CA ARG A 19 3.52 3.86 6.46
C ARG A 19 2.23 3.28 5.94
N ALA A 20 1.99 3.44 4.64
CA ALA A 20 0.97 2.70 3.93
C ALA A 20 1.64 1.57 3.12
N THR A 21 1.01 0.40 3.11
CA THR A 21 1.44 -0.75 2.30
C THR A 21 0.21 -1.37 1.64
N PHE A 22 0.30 -1.60 0.33
CA PHE A 22 -0.75 -2.24 -0.47
C PHE A 22 -0.36 -3.67 -0.84
N TYR A 23 -1.34 -4.55 -0.82
CA TYR A 23 -1.23 -5.95 -1.22
C TYR A 23 -2.31 -6.27 -2.26
N THR A 24 -2.01 -7.14 -3.23
CA THR A 24 -3.05 -7.66 -4.13
C THR A 24 -3.99 -8.60 -3.38
N THR A 25 -5.28 -8.32 -3.40
CA THR A 25 -6.30 -9.18 -2.80
C THR A 25 -6.39 -10.50 -3.57
N GLY A 26 -6.36 -11.64 -2.86
CA GLY A 26 -6.65 -12.96 -3.44
C GLY A 26 -5.48 -13.94 -3.55
N MET A 27 -4.22 -13.52 -3.34
CA MET A 27 -3.16 -14.46 -2.97
C MET A 27 -3.17 -14.60 -1.45
N GLU A 28 -3.23 -15.82 -0.92
CA GLU A 28 -3.24 -16.11 0.52
C GLU A 28 -2.07 -15.41 1.23
N HIS A 29 -2.35 -14.22 1.80
CA HIS A 29 -1.59 -13.38 2.74
C HIS A 29 -0.06 -13.58 2.84
N SER A 30 0.60 -13.86 1.72
CA SER A 30 2.05 -14.00 1.66
C SER A 30 2.61 -12.59 1.71
N MET A 31 3.18 -12.22 2.87
CA MET A 31 3.86 -10.94 3.11
C MET A 31 4.86 -10.54 2.00
N THR A 32 5.30 -11.51 1.20
CA THR A 32 6.18 -11.36 0.03
C THR A 32 5.52 -10.61 -1.16
N SER A 33 4.19 -10.50 -1.21
CA SER A 33 3.46 -9.83 -2.31
C SER A 33 3.15 -8.36 -2.04
N ALA A 34 3.99 -7.65 -1.27
CA ALA A 34 3.82 -6.22 -1.07
C ALA A 34 4.04 -5.49 -2.41
N THR A 35 2.95 -5.08 -3.07
CA THR A 35 3.00 -4.40 -4.38
C THR A 35 3.55 -2.99 -4.25
N ALA A 36 3.26 -2.31 -3.14
CA ALA A 36 3.76 -0.96 -2.92
C ALA A 36 3.74 -0.54 -1.45
N SER A 37 4.68 0.32 -1.08
CA SER A 37 4.69 0.98 0.22
C SER A 37 5.17 2.42 0.10
N ALA A 38 4.63 3.31 0.93
CA ALA A 38 5.07 4.70 1.02
C ALA A 38 5.03 5.21 2.46
N TRP A 39 5.90 6.19 2.71
CA TRP A 39 6.11 6.82 4.01
C TRP A 39 5.84 8.32 3.92
N GLU A 40 4.98 8.82 4.81
CA GLU A 40 4.70 10.26 4.90
C GLU A 40 4.41 10.69 6.34
N PRO A 41 4.62 11.96 6.72
CA PRO A 41 4.32 12.47 8.05
C PRO A 41 2.83 12.41 8.42
N THR A 42 1.95 12.38 7.42
CA THR A 42 0.50 12.33 7.60
C THR A 42 -0.09 11.12 6.86
N PRO A 43 -1.23 10.58 7.33
CA PRO A 43 -1.72 9.28 6.86
C PRO A 43 -2.18 9.31 5.39
N TRP A 44 -2.83 10.39 4.96
CA TRP A 44 -3.41 10.44 3.61
C TRP A 44 -2.37 10.52 2.48
N PRO A 45 -1.32 11.35 2.59
CA PRO A 45 -0.21 11.31 1.64
C PRO A 45 0.49 9.95 1.58
N ALA A 46 0.64 9.24 2.70
CA ALA A 46 1.22 7.89 2.70
C ALA A 46 0.38 6.94 1.84
N VAL A 47 -0.94 6.95 2.03
CA VAL A 47 -1.87 6.14 1.23
C VAL A 47 -1.78 6.50 -0.25
N GLN A 48 -1.81 7.80 -0.59
CA GLN A 48 -1.74 8.24 -1.99
C GLN A 48 -0.42 7.86 -2.68
N GLY A 49 0.70 7.97 -1.96
CA GLY A 49 2.01 7.55 -2.47
C GLY A 49 2.05 6.05 -2.75
N ALA A 50 1.52 5.25 -1.84
CA ALA A 50 1.52 3.80 -1.97
C ALA A 50 0.54 3.33 -3.07
N VAL A 51 -0.64 3.97 -3.22
CA VAL A 51 -1.56 3.72 -4.36
C VAL A 51 -0.87 4.03 -5.68
N ARG A 52 -0.21 5.18 -5.79
CA ARG A 52 0.47 5.59 -7.03
C ARG A 52 1.58 4.61 -7.41
N ALA A 53 2.31 4.10 -6.42
CA ALA A 53 3.32 3.08 -6.65
C ALA A 53 2.69 1.75 -7.10
N ALA A 54 1.61 1.31 -6.45
CA ALA A 54 0.91 0.07 -6.82
C ALA A 54 0.36 0.13 -8.26
N LEU A 55 -0.27 1.24 -8.65
CA LEU A 55 -0.81 1.41 -10.00
C LEU A 55 0.26 1.48 -11.10
N ARG A 56 1.51 1.83 -10.75
CA ARG A 56 2.62 1.86 -11.71
C ARG A 56 3.23 0.50 -11.94
N ASP A 57 3.23 -0.35 -10.92
CA ASP A 57 3.76 -1.72 -10.98
C ASP A 57 2.83 -2.67 -11.77
N SER A 58 1.51 -2.41 -11.72
CA SER A 58 0.48 -3.21 -12.40
C SER A 58 0.28 -2.94 -13.90
N ARG A 59 1.25 -2.31 -14.60
CA ARG A 59 1.20 -2.01 -16.05
C ARG A 59 2.18 -2.88 -16.83
#